data_AF-A0A937Q7Y6-F1
#
_entry.id   AF-A0A937Q7Y6-F1
#
_cell.length_a   1.000
_cell.length_b   1.000
_cell.length_c   1.000
_cell.angle_alpha   90.00
_cell.angle_beta   90.00
_cell.angle_gamma   90.00
#
_symmetry.space_group_name_H-M   'P 1'
#
loop_
_entity.id
_entity.type
_entity.pdbx_description
1 polymer ?
#
loop_
_entity_poly.entity_id
_entity_poly.type
_entity_poly.pdbx_seq_one_letter_code
_entity_poly.pdbx_strand_id
1 'polypeptide(L)' 'MSKIVKFVKEVQIELKKVSWSTRSELINSTIMVIVAVAIMALFIGLCDLIWSNGINFILR' A
#
# COMPACT_ATOMS: atom_id res chain seq x y z
N MET A 1 -31.71 -13.10 21.09
CA MET A 1 -31.37 -12.17 19.98
C MET A 1 -31.01 -10.75 20.42
N SER A 2 -31.49 -10.19 21.55
CA SER A 2 -31.17 -8.79 21.91
C SER A 2 -29.71 -8.52 22.35
N LYS A 3 -28.99 -9.53 22.87
CA LYS A 3 -27.57 -9.41 23.27
C LYS A 3 -26.64 -9.08 22.10
N ILE A 4 -26.88 -9.70 20.93
CA ILE A 4 -26.07 -9.51 19.72
C ILE A 4 -26.27 -8.09 19.17
N VAL A 5 -27.50 -7.59 19.18
CA VAL A 5 -27.83 -6.22 18.74
C VAL A 5 -27.18 -5.18 19.66
N LYS A 6 -27.15 -5.43 20.98
CA LYS A 6 -26.42 -4.57 21.93
C LYS A 6 -24.91 -4.60 21.70
N PHE A 7 -24.33 -5.78 21.50
CA PHE A 7 -22.90 -5.94 21.24
C PHE A 7 -22.44 -5.20 19.97
N VAL A 8 -23.16 -5.34 18.85
CA VAL A 8 -22.83 -4.61 17.61
C VAL A 8 -22.93 -3.10 17.80
N LYS A 9 -23.90 -2.64 18.60
CA LYS A 9 -24.09 -1.22 18.89
C LYS A 9 -22.96 -0.66 19.78
N GLU A 10 -22.49 -1.45 20.75
CA GLU A 10 -21.32 -1.11 21.59
C GLU A 10 -20.03 -1.05 20.77
N VAL A 11 -19.78 -2.05 19.90
CA VAL A 11 -18.62 -2.07 18.99
C VAL A 11 -18.63 -0.86 18.05
N GLN A 12 -19.79 -0.48 17.51
CA GLN A 12 -19.90 0.71 16.66
C GLN A 12 -19.55 2.01 17.42
N ILE A 13 -19.87 2.09 18.71
CA ILE A 13 -19.55 3.26 19.55
C ILE A 13 -18.05 3.31 19.85
N GLU A 14 -17.41 2.16 20.10
CA GLU A 14 -15.96 2.08 20.31
C GLU A 14 -15.16 2.37 19.04
N LEU A 15 -15.60 1.86 17.89
CA LEU A 15 -14.98 2.14 16.59
C LEU A 15 -15.03 3.63 16.22
N LYS A 16 -15.99 4.40 16.75
CA LYS A 16 -16.03 5.86 16.58
C LYS A 16 -15.06 6.61 17.49
N LYS A 17 -14.59 5.99 18.58
CA LYS A 17 -13.53 6.54 19.44
C LYS A 17 -12.13 6.28 18.89
N VAL A 18 -12.01 5.38 17.91
CA VAL A 18 -10.76 5.17 17.18
C VAL A 18 -10.46 6.43 16.39
N SER A 19 -9.30 7.03 16.67
CA SER A 19 -8.75 8.16 15.94
C SER A 19 -8.34 7.72 14.54
N TRP A 20 -9.32 7.65 13.64
CA TRP A 20 -9.05 7.49 12.22
C TRP A 20 -8.24 8.69 11.74
N SER A 21 -7.13 8.44 11.06
CA SER A 21 -6.38 9.47 10.34
C SER A 21 -7.33 10.27 9.45
N THR A 22 -7.09 11.56 9.38
CA THR A 22 -7.89 12.47 8.56
C THR A 22 -7.80 12.04 7.09
N ARG A 23 -8.88 12.24 6.31
CA ARG A 23 -8.93 11.84 4.89
C ARG A 23 -7.76 12.39 4.07
N SER A 24 -7.28 13.59 4.42
CA SER A 24 -6.10 14.22 3.85
C SER A 24 -4.80 13.46 4.13
N GLU A 25 -4.62 12.95 5.36
CA GLU A 25 -3.42 12.20 5.74
C GLU A 25 -3.35 10.84 5.05
N LEU A 26 -4.51 10.19 4.89
CA LEU A 26 -4.65 8.94 4.13
C LEU A 26 -4.25 9.12 2.66
N ILE A 27 -4.70 10.21 2.03
CA ILE A 27 -4.36 10.53 0.64
C ILE A 27 -2.86 10.82 0.51
N ASN A 28 -2.30 11.66 1.39
CA ASN A 28 -0.88 11.98 1.36
C ASN A 28 0.01 10.75 1.57
N SER A 29 -0.36 9.86 2.49
CA SER A 29 0.36 8.61 2.73
C SER A 29 0.29 7.68 1.51
N THR A 30 -0.86 7.61 0.84
CA THR A 30 -1.02 6.80 -0.37
C THR A 30 -0.18 7.35 -1.53
N ILE A 31 -0.13 8.68 -1.70
CA ILE A 31 0.71 9.32 -2.72
C ILE A 31 2.20 9.01 -2.47
N MET A 32 2.66 9.09 -1.22
CA MET A 32 4.05 8.76 -0.88
C MET A 32 4.39 7.31 -1.26
N VAL A 33 3.49 6.36 -0.98
CA VAL A 33 3.68 4.95 -1.35
C VAL A 33 3.74 4.78 -2.87
N ILE A 34 2.84 5.44 -3.62
CA ILE A 34 2.83 5.38 -5.09
C ILE A 34 4.17 5.87 -5.67
N VAL A 35 4.70 6.98 -5.15
CA VAL A 35 5.99 7.52 -5.60
C VAL A 35 7.12 6.55 -5.28
N ALA A 36 7.16 5.98 -4.08
CA ALA A 36 8.19 5.00 -3.71
C ALA A 36 8.16 3.74 -4.58
N VAL A 37 6.96 3.23 -4.88
CA VAL A 37 6.77 2.08 -5.76
C VAL A 37 7.18 2.40 -7.20
N ALA A 38 6.86 3.59 -7.70
CA ALA A 38 7.26 4.01 -9.04
C ALA A 38 8.79 4.06 -9.19
N ILE A 39 9.51 4.56 -8.17
CA ILE A 39 10.97 4.59 -8.17
C ILE A 39 11.55 3.17 -8.14
N MET A 40 11.02 2.29 -7.29
CA MET A 40 11.46 0.88 -7.24
C MET A 40 11.20 0.16 -8.56
N ALA A 41 10.03 0.37 -9.19
CA ALA A 41 9.69 -0.24 -10.47
C ALA A 41 10.64 0.20 -11.58
N LEU A 42 10.98 1.49 -11.63
CA LEU A 42 11.98 2.00 -12.58
C LEU A 42 13.36 1.38 -12.34
N PHE A 43 13.80 1.29 -11.08
CA PHE A 43 15.09 0.70 -10.75
C PHE A 43 15.17 -0.78 -11.17
N ILE A 44 14.17 -1.58 -10.79
CA ILE A 44 14.10 -3.01 -11.16
C ILE A 44 14.03 -3.15 -12.69
N GLY A 45 13.19 -2.37 -13.37
CA GLY A 45 13.09 -2.41 -14.82
C GLY A 45 14.40 -2.08 -15.54
N LEU A 46 15.18 -1.12 -15.01
CA LEU A 46 16.53 -0.83 -15.54
C LEU A 46 17.49 -1.99 -15.30
N CYS A 47 17.47 -2.60 -14.11
CA CYS A 47 18.28 -3.78 -13.81
C CYS A 47 17.95 -4.95 -14.75
N ASP A 48 16.67 -5.21 -15.01
CA ASP A 48 16.24 -6.29 -15.91
C ASP A 48 16.73 -6.05 -17.35
N LEU A 49 16.69 -4.80 -17.83
CA LEU A 49 17.21 -4.43 -19.16
C LEU A 49 18.72 -4.64 -19.26
N ILE A 50 19.46 -4.25 -18.22
CA ILE A 50 20.91 -4.45 -18.15
C ILE A 50 21.23 -5.96 -18.17
N TRP A 51 20.50 -6.74 -17.37
CA TRP A 51 20.71 -8.18 -17.24
C TRP A 51 20.36 -8.93 -18.54
N SER A 52 19.26 -8.56 -19.19
CA SER A 52 18.83 -9.13 -20.47
C SER A 52 19.87 -8.88 -21.57
N ASN A 53 20.38 -7.64 -21.67
CA ASN A 53 21.42 -7.30 -22.63
C ASN A 53 22.77 -7.97 -22.30
N GLY A 54 23.11 -8.06 -21.01
CA GLY A 54 24.34 -8.72 -20.54
C GLY A 54 24.36 -10.21 -20.85
N ILE A 55 23.26 -10.92 -20.61
CA ILE A 55 23.15 -12.35 -20.96
C ILE A 55 23.22 -12.54 -22.48
N ASN A 56 22.51 -11.73 -23.27
CA ASN A 56 22.55 -11.82 -24.73
C ASN A 56 23.96 -11.56 -25.30
N PHE A 57 24.77 -10.74 -24.64
CA PHE A 57 26.17 -10.52 -25.01
C PHE A 57 27.08 -11.72 -24.65
N ILE A 58 26.77 -12.44 -23.57
CA ILE A 58 27.54 -13.62 -23.13
C ILE A 58 27.17 -14.88 -23.94
N LEU A 59 25.92 -15.02 -24.36
CA LEU A 59 25.43 -16.18 -25.14
C LEU A 59 25.77 -16.11 -26.64
N ARG A 60 26.34 -14.99 -27.11
CA ARG A 60 26.79 -14.80 -28.49
C ARG A 60 28.31 -14.85 -28.57
#